data_AF-A0AA88UDH1-F1
#
_entry.id   AF-A0AA88UDH1-F1
#
_cell.length_a   1.000
_cell.length_b   1.000
_cell.length_c   1.000
_cell.angle_alpha   90.00
_cell.angle_beta   90.00
_cell.angle_gamma   90.00
#
_symmetry.space_group_name_H-M   'P 1'
#
loop_
_entity.id
_entity.type
_entity.pdbx_description
1 polymer ?
#
loop_
_entity_poly.entity_id
_entity_poly.type
_entity_poly.pdbx_seq_one_letter_code
_entity_poly.pdbx_strand_id
1 'polypeptide(L)'
;MDLEEFKFGPYKIDPKGVFYHTDLSYAMVNLRPVRPVLCVPVHVREVKRFVDLTTDETSDLWITAKKVGSRLEYHHKASSLAFTIQAKEAIL
;
A
#
# COMPACT_ATOMS: atom_id res chain seq x y z
N MET A 1 -14.60 -0.28 12.18
CA MET A 1 -14.12 0.71 11.21
C MET A 1 -15.07 0.65 10.03
N ASP A 2 -15.91 1.66 9.87
CA ASP A 2 -16.85 1.70 8.75
C ASP A 2 -16.04 1.74 7.44
N LEU A 3 -16.46 0.93 6.47
CA LEU A 3 -15.86 0.71 5.14
C LEU A 3 -15.75 1.99 4.27
N GLU A 4 -15.96 3.17 4.83
CA GLU A 4 -16.32 4.37 4.09
C GLU A 4 -15.15 5.27 3.65
N GLU A 5 -13.91 5.09 4.11
CA GLU A 5 -12.84 6.05 3.77
C GLU A 5 -11.44 5.46 3.50
N PHE A 6 -11.32 4.46 2.62
CA PHE A 6 -10.02 4.23 1.98
C PHE A 6 -9.70 5.41 1.04
N LYS A 7 -8.60 6.12 1.30
CA LYS A 7 -8.19 7.30 0.52
C LYS A 7 -6.73 7.18 0.10
N PHE A 8 -6.45 7.45 -1.17
CA PHE A 8 -5.09 7.56 -1.70
C PHE A 8 -4.87 8.98 -2.22
N GLY A 9 -4.29 9.83 -1.37
CA GLY A 9 -4.23 11.27 -1.60
C GLY A 9 -5.64 11.85 -1.79
N PRO A 10 -5.91 12.62 -2.85
CA PRO A 10 -7.22 13.24 -3.07
C PRO A 10 -8.31 12.25 -3.55
N TYR A 11 -7.94 10.99 -3.84
CA TYR A 11 -8.84 10.01 -4.44
C TYR A 11 -9.42 9.07 -3.39
N LYS A 12 -10.75 8.88 -3.43
CA LYS A 12 -11.42 7.80 -2.69
C LYS A 12 -11.21 6.47 -3.40
N ILE A 13 -10.87 5.43 -2.65
CA ILE A 13 -10.68 4.07 -3.13
C ILE A 13 -11.94 3.27 -2.83
N ASP A 14 -12.46 2.59 -3.86
CA ASP A 14 -13.57 1.65 -3.68
C ASP A 14 -13.08 0.46 -2.82
N PRO A 15 -13.79 0.09 -1.73
CA PRO A 15 -13.43 -1.05 -0.91
C PRO A 15 -13.27 -2.36 -1.68
N LYS A 16 -13.95 -2.53 -2.83
CA LYS A 16 -13.78 -3.69 -3.71
C LYS A 16 -12.38 -3.81 -4.31
N GLY A 17 -11.66 -2.69 -4.41
CA GLY A 17 -10.27 -2.65 -4.88
C GLY A 17 -9.25 -2.98 -3.79
N VAL A 18 -9.68 -3.03 -2.52
CA VAL A 18 -8.85 -3.34 -1.35
C VAL A 18 -8.99 -4.83 -1.03
N PHE A 19 -7.88 -5.56 -1.06
CA PHE A 19 -7.89 -7.01 -0.83
C PHE A 19 -7.25 -7.42 0.51
N TYR A 20 -6.60 -6.48 1.19
CA TYR A 20 -6.04 -6.69 2.52
C TYR A 20 -6.00 -5.37 3.29
N HIS A 21 -6.30 -5.40 4.58
CA HIS A 21 -6.17 -4.24 5.46
C HIS A 21 -5.82 -4.66 6.89
N THR A 22 -5.19 -3.74 7.61
CA THR A 22 -4.94 -3.74 9.05
C THR A 22 -5.57 -2.49 9.65
N ASP A 23 -5.34 -2.22 10.93
CA ASP A 23 -5.78 -0.97 11.56
C ASP A 23 -4.99 0.26 11.09
N LEU A 24 -3.78 0.06 10.55
CA LEU A 24 -2.87 1.14 10.16
C LEU A 24 -2.60 1.23 8.66
N SER A 25 -2.73 0.12 7.92
CA SER A 25 -2.38 0.03 6.50
C SER A 25 -3.42 -0.74 5.69
N TYR A 26 -3.54 -0.46 4.40
CA TYR A 26 -4.31 -1.30 3.49
C TYR A 26 -3.63 -1.48 2.13
N ALA A 27 -3.81 -2.64 1.52
CA ALA A 27 -3.27 -3.00 0.21
C ALA A 27 -4.38 -3.08 -0.84
N MET A 28 -4.14 -2.46 -1.99
CA MET A 28 -5.09 -2.38 -3.10
C MET A 28 -4.46 -2.80 -4.43
N VAL A 29 -5.30 -3.20 -5.37
CA VAL A 29 -4.85 -3.51 -6.74
C VAL A 29 -4.57 -2.22 -7.51
N ASN A 30 -3.48 -2.19 -8.27
CA ASN A 30 -3.23 -1.09 -9.20
C ASN A 30 -4.14 -1.24 -10.43
N LEU A 31 -4.96 -0.23 -10.72
CA LEU A 31 -5.88 -0.22 -11.87
C LEU A 31 -5.17 -0.18 -13.22
N ARG A 32 -3.89 0.23 -13.28
CA ARG A 32 -3.06 0.23 -14.50
C ARG A 32 -1.67 -0.37 -14.23
N PRO A 33 -1.55 -1.70 -14.15
CA PRO A 33 -0.28 -2.36 -13.88
C PRO A 33 0.65 -2.33 -15.11
N VAL A 34 1.82 -1.69 -15.00
CA VAL A 34 2.93 -1.86 -15.98
C VAL A 34 3.61 -3.23 -15.81
N ARG A 35 3.51 -3.82 -14.61
CA ARG A 35 3.84 -5.20 -14.17
C ARG A 35 2.86 -5.57 -13.03
N PRO A 36 2.75 -6.81 -12.52
CA PRO A 36 1.94 -7.07 -11.32
C PRO A 36 2.53 -6.33 -10.12
N VAL A 37 2.13 -5.06 -9.97
CA VAL A 37 2.64 -4.13 -8.96
C VAL A 37 1.65 -4.14 -7.82
N LEU A 38 2.13 -4.60 -6.67
CA LEU A 38 1.47 -4.40 -5.38
C LEU A 38 1.47 -2.90 -5.07
N CYS A 39 0.28 -2.29 -5.01
CA CYS A 39 0.12 -0.91 -4.60
C CYS A 39 0.16 -0.82 -3.07
N VAL A 40 1.17 -0.07 -2.60
CA VAL A 40 1.34 0.69 -1.34
C VAL A 40 0.42 0.26 -0.20
N PRO A 41 0.94 -0.19 0.95
CA PRO A 41 0.20 -0.10 2.19
C PRO A 41 -0.08 1.39 2.45
N VAL A 42 -1.30 1.81 2.15
CA VAL A 42 -1.72 3.20 2.33
C VAL A 42 -2.19 3.33 3.76
N HIS A 43 -1.66 4.35 4.44
CA HIS A 43 -2.00 4.62 5.82
C HIS A 43 -3.41 5.22 5.88
N VAL A 44 -4.17 4.84 6.91
CA VAL A 44 -5.46 5.48 7.21
C VAL A 44 -5.28 6.99 7.42
N ARG A 45 -4.12 7.40 7.95
CA ARG A 45 -3.67 8.79 8.05
C ARG A 45 -2.98 9.26 6.78
N GLU A 46 -3.43 10.36 6.17
CA GLU A 46 -2.77 10.91 4.98
C GLU A 46 -1.42 11.53 5.35
N VAL A 47 -0.33 10.87 4.96
CA VAL A 47 1.05 11.29 5.22
C VAL A 47 1.78 11.49 3.89
N LYS A 48 2.37 12.68 3.69
CA LYS A 48 2.98 13.07 2.41
C LYS A 48 4.40 12.52 2.21
N ARG A 49 5.16 12.35 3.30
CA ARG A 49 6.56 11.91 3.23
C ARG A 49 6.77 10.68 4.12
N PHE A 50 7.66 9.79 3.67
CA PHE A 50 7.99 8.59 4.43
C PHE A 50 8.53 8.88 5.84
N VAL A 51 9.25 10.00 6.02
CA VAL A 51 9.80 10.42 7.32
C VAL A 51 8.74 10.84 8.34
N ASP A 52 7.53 11.18 7.89
CA ASP A 52 6.45 11.64 8.75
C ASP A 52 5.63 10.47 9.33
N LEU A 53 6.00 9.23 8.99
CA LEU A 53 5.43 8.01 9.54
C LEU A 53 5.98 7.74 10.94
N THR A 54 5.11 7.26 11.84
CA THR A 54 5.55 6.75 13.13
C THR A 54 6.28 5.41 12.97
N THR A 55 6.99 4.99 14.02
CA THR A 55 7.62 3.67 14.08
C THR A 55 6.59 2.55 13.90
N ASP A 56 5.40 2.70 14.47
CA ASP A 56 4.33 1.71 14.40
C ASP A 56 3.76 1.62 12.98
N GLU A 57 3.49 2.77 12.35
CA GLU A 57 3.04 2.85 10.95
C GLU A 57 4.06 2.22 10.01
N THR A 58 5.35 2.56 10.16
CA THR A 58 6.43 1.98 9.35
C THR A 58 6.56 0.48 9.54
N SER A 59 6.39 -0.01 10.77
CA SER A 59 6.46 -1.45 11.07
C SER A 59 5.29 -2.19 10.43
N ASP A 60 4.08 -1.69 10.61
CA ASP A 60 2.87 -2.30 10.03
C ASP A 60 2.91 -2.29 8.49
N LEU A 61 3.39 -1.20 7.88
CA LEU A 61 3.64 -1.07 6.44
C LEU A 61 4.50 -2.25 5.93
N TRP A 62 5.66 -2.48 6.53
CA TRP A 62 6.60 -3.52 6.08
C TRP A 62 6.13 -4.94 6.41
N ILE A 63 5.48 -5.15 7.55
CA ILE A 63 4.88 -6.44 7.91
C ILE A 63 3.79 -6.82 6.91
N THR A 64 2.93 -5.86 6.59
CA THR A 64 1.88 -6.00 5.57
C THR A 64 2.47 -6.27 4.19
N ALA A 65 3.46 -5.48 3.78
CA ALA A 65 4.15 -5.65 2.50
C ALA A 65 4.78 -7.05 2.36
N LYS A 66 5.45 -7.55 3.41
CA LYS A 66 6.03 -8.91 3.43
C LYS A 66 4.94 -9.99 3.29
N LYS A 67 3.85 -9.88 4.04
CA LYS A 67 2.75 -10.86 4.03
C LYS A 67 2.05 -10.91 2.67
N VAL A 68 1.73 -9.74 2.11
CA VAL A 68 1.09 -9.65 0.81
C VAL A 68 2.05 -10.07 -0.30
N GLY A 69 3.30 -9.63 -0.25
CA GLY A 69 4.35 -9.98 -1.21
C GLY A 69 4.57 -11.48 -1.33
N SER A 70 4.68 -12.19 -0.20
CA SER A 70 4.82 -13.66 -0.19
C SER A 70 3.62 -14.38 -0.83
N ARG A 71 2.40 -13.87 -0.62
CA ARG A 71 1.20 -14.43 -1.25
C ARG A 71 1.16 -14.16 -2.74
N LEU A 72 1.61 -12.98 -3.17
CA LEU A 72 1.70 -12.62 -4.59
C LEU A 72 2.77 -13.42 -5.33
N GLU A 73 3.94 -13.60 -4.74
CA GLU A 73 4.99 -14.46 -5.33
C GLU A 73 4.47 -15.87 -5.56
N TYR A 74 3.79 -16.45 -4.56
CA TYR A 74 3.18 -17.78 -4.69
C TYR A 74 2.07 -17.80 -5.77
N HIS A 75 1.18 -16.81 -5.78
CA HIS A 75 0.06 -16.74 -6.72
C HIS A 75 0.54 -16.59 -8.17
N HIS A 76 1.56 -15.76 -8.40
CA HIS A 76 2.12 -15.50 -9.73
C HIS A 76 3.24 -16.46 -10.12
N LYS A 77 3.62 -17.40 -9.25
CA LYS A 77 4.79 -18.30 -9.43
C LYS A 77 6.07 -17.50 -9.73
N ALA A 78 6.22 -16.34 -9.08
CA ALA A 78 7.37 -15.48 -9.23
C ALA A 78 8.54 -15.97 -8.38
N SER A 79 9.77 -15.74 -8.83
CA SER A 79 10.99 -16.06 -8.08
C SER A 79 11.47 -14.92 -7.17
N SER A 80 10.94 -13.71 -7.37
CA SER A 80 11.29 -12.51 -6.62
C SER A 80 10.22 -11.43 -6.78
N LEU A 81 10.10 -10.58 -5.76
CA LEU A 81 9.29 -9.36 -5.77
C LEU A 81 10.17 -8.12 -5.63
N ALA A 82 9.73 -7.00 -6.21
CA ALA A 82 10.33 -5.69 -6.00
C ALA A 82 9.36 -4.78 -5.22
N PHE A 83 9.85 -4.17 -4.14
CA PHE A 83 9.14 -3.11 -3.43
C PHE A 83 9.74 -1.76 -3.81
N THR A 84 8.91 -0.84 -4.29
CA THR A 84 9.36 0.50 -4.71
C THR A 84 8.55 1.56 -3.98
N ILE A 85 9.25 2.48 -3.30
CA ILE A 85 8.65 3.68 -2.72
C ILE A 85 9.07 4.86 -3.59
N GLN A 86 8.11 5.56 -4.17
CA GLN A 86 8.38 6.77 -4.95
C GLN A 86 8.03 7.99 -4.11
N ALA A 87 9.05 8.72 -3.66
CA ALA A 87 8.89 10.09 -3.19
C ALA A 87 8.94 11.01 -4.41
N LYS A 88 7.83 11.68 -4.73
CA LYS A 88 7.87 12.78 -5.69
C LYS A 88 8.37 14.03 -4.99
N GLU A 89 9.18 14.80 -5.68
CA GLU A 89 9.62 16.12 -5.25
C GLU A 89 8.38 17.03 -5.15
N ALA A 90 8.12 17.59 -3.97
CA ALA A 90 7.20 18.71 -3.84
C ALA A 90 7.94 19.93 -4.39
N ILE A 91 7.69 20.27 -5.66
CA ILE A 91 8.10 21.57 -6.19
C ILE A 91 7.31 22.59 -5.35
N LEU A 92 8.03 23.39 -4.56
CA LEU A 92 7.50 24.56 -3.85
C LEU A 92 7.04 25.61 -4.85
#